data_AF-A0A3S3YTR0-F1
#
_entry.id   AF-A0A3S3YTR0-F1
#
_cell.length_a   1.000
_cell.length_b   1.000
_cell.length_c   1.000
_cell.angle_alpha   90.00
_cell.angle_beta   90.00
_cell.angle_gamma   90.00
#
_symmetry.space_group_name_H-M   'P 1'
#
loop_
_entity.id
_entity.type
_entity.pdbx_description
1 polymer ?
#
loop_
_entity_poly.entity_id
_entity_poly.type
_entity_poly.pdbx_seq_one_letter_code
_entity_poly.pdbx_strand_id
1 'polypeptide(L)'
;MARRLLKIRCLNTRLRDGLSFGIVNSITQDADGFMWFATSDGLNRFDGSTFKVFKTSAGKSNGLSSNFVQKIFSDRAGNVWVSSRDGLSKLDAKSRWFI
;
A
#
# COMPACT_ATOMS: atom_id res chain seq x y z
N MET A 1 -23.22 -2.75 -33.22
CA MET A 1 -22.13 -2.27 -32.34
C MET A 1 -22.16 -3.06 -31.04
N ALA A 2 -21.13 -3.87 -30.76
CA ALA A 2 -21.10 -4.73 -29.58
C ALA A 2 -20.66 -3.93 -28.34
N ARG A 3 -21.52 -3.89 -27.30
CA ARG A 3 -21.17 -3.35 -25.99
C ARG A 3 -20.16 -4.30 -25.32
N ARG A 4 -18.96 -3.79 -25.04
CA ARG A 4 -17.96 -4.52 -24.24
C ARG A 4 -18.44 -4.56 -22.79
N LEU A 5 -18.89 -5.74 -22.33
CA LEU A 5 -19.28 -5.94 -20.93
C LEU A 5 -18.03 -5.84 -20.06
N LEU A 6 -18.02 -4.89 -19.12
CA LEU A 6 -17.02 -4.83 -18.06
C LEU A 6 -17.20 -6.03 -17.15
N LYS A 7 -16.28 -7.00 -17.25
CA LYS A 7 -16.26 -8.18 -16.38
C LYS A 7 -15.69 -7.77 -15.03
N ILE A 8 -16.55 -7.61 -14.03
CA ILE A 8 -16.14 -7.34 -12.66
C ILE A 8 -15.50 -8.62 -12.10
N ARG A 9 -14.22 -8.53 -11.70
CA ARG A 9 -13.50 -9.62 -11.03
C ARG A 9 -13.53 -9.37 -9.54
N CYS A 10 -14.17 -10.25 -8.78
CA CYS A 10 -14.06 -10.26 -7.32
C CYS A 10 -12.82 -11.10 -6.94
N LEU A 11 -11.89 -10.50 -6.20
CA LEU A 11 -10.73 -11.18 -5.65
C LEU A 11 -10.97 -11.41 -4.15
N ASN A 12 -10.81 -12.65 -3.69
CA ASN A 12 -10.80 -12.98 -2.26
C ASN A 12 -9.35 -13.14 -1.81
N THR A 13 -8.75 -12.06 -1.30
CA THR A 13 -7.36 -12.06 -0.81
C THR A 13 -7.34 -12.18 0.71
N ARG A 14 -6.65 -13.20 1.23
CA ARG A 14 -6.47 -13.50 2.65
C ARG A 14 -5.00 -13.33 3.06
N LEU A 15 -4.73 -13.52 4.35
CA LEU A 15 -3.35 -13.57 4.88
C LEU A 15 -2.45 -14.54 4.10
N ARG A 16 -2.98 -15.70 3.72
CA ARG A 16 -2.25 -16.72 2.95
C ARG A 16 -1.87 -16.26 1.53
N ASP A 17 -2.53 -15.23 1.01
CA ASP A 17 -2.28 -14.68 -0.32
C ASP A 17 -1.26 -13.53 -0.31
N GLY A 18 -0.68 -13.23 0.86
CA GLY A 18 0.44 -12.28 1.01
C GLY A 18 0.09 -10.96 1.73
N LEU A 19 -1.16 -10.78 2.17
CA LEU A 19 -1.54 -9.64 3.03
C LEU A 19 -0.94 -9.81 4.43
N SER A 20 -0.29 -8.78 4.95
CA SER A 20 0.46 -8.90 6.21
C SER A 20 -0.38 -9.01 7.48
N PHE A 21 -1.61 -8.47 7.49
CA PHE A 21 -2.52 -8.56 8.62
C PHE A 21 -4.00 -8.52 8.20
N GLY A 22 -4.88 -9.14 8.99
CA GLY A 22 -6.29 -9.34 8.62
C GLY A 22 -7.17 -8.08 8.74
N ILE A 23 -6.68 -7.06 9.45
CA ILE A 23 -7.38 -5.78 9.60
C ILE A 23 -6.73 -4.76 8.67
N VAL A 24 -7.54 -4.20 7.76
CA VAL A 24 -7.15 -3.15 6.82
C VAL A 24 -7.74 -1.82 7.27
N ASN A 25 -6.88 -0.86 7.61
CA ASN A 25 -7.26 0.46 8.16
C ASN A 25 -7.54 1.50 7.06
N SER A 26 -6.93 1.32 5.89
CA SER A 26 -7.01 2.26 4.76
C SER A 26 -6.66 1.56 3.46
N ILE A 27 -7.31 1.98 2.37
CA ILE A 27 -7.02 1.51 1.01
C ILE A 27 -6.90 2.74 0.11
N THR A 28 -5.91 2.75 -0.78
CA THR A 28 -5.80 3.74 -1.87
C THR A 28 -5.21 3.09 -3.11
N GLN A 29 -5.36 3.73 -4.26
CA GLN A 29 -4.59 3.43 -5.46
C GLN A 29 -3.56 4.54 -5.68
N ASP A 30 -2.37 4.20 -6.18
CA ASP A 30 -1.41 5.21 -6.64
C ASP A 30 -1.56 5.51 -8.14
N ALA A 31 -0.78 6.48 -8.63
CA ALA A 31 -0.84 6.92 -10.03
C ALA A 31 -0.43 5.85 -11.05
N ASP A 32 0.29 4.80 -10.63
CA ASP A 32 0.68 3.69 -11.51
C ASP A 32 -0.32 2.53 -11.48
N GLY A 33 -1.38 2.67 -10.69
CA GLY A 33 -2.44 1.68 -10.57
C GLY A 33 -2.20 0.62 -9.50
N PHE A 34 -1.12 0.69 -8.71
CA PHE A 34 -0.92 -0.23 -7.59
C PHE A 34 -1.94 0.06 -6.48
N MET A 35 -2.50 -1.01 -5.93
CA MET A 35 -3.39 -0.91 -4.77
C MET A 35 -2.56 -0.98 -3.50
N TRP A 36 -2.84 -0.08 -2.55
CA TRP A 36 -2.14 0.00 -1.28
C TRP A 36 -3.09 -0.27 -0.13
N PHE A 37 -2.64 -1.05 0.85
CA PHE A 37 -3.42 -1.47 2.00
C PHE A 37 -2.63 -1.21 3.29
N ALA A 38 -3.20 -0.38 4.16
CA ALA A 38 -2.67 -0.12 5.49
C ALA A 38 -3.17 -1.18 6.43
N THR A 39 -2.28 -1.77 7.21
CA THR A 39 -2.65 -2.78 8.19
C THR A 39 -1.99 -2.51 9.53
N SER A 40 -2.41 -3.23 10.56
CA SER A 40 -1.80 -3.14 11.89
C SER A 40 -0.38 -3.72 11.96
N ASP A 41 0.07 -4.45 10.93
CA ASP A 41 1.43 -5.00 10.84
C ASP A 41 1.99 -4.92 9.40
N GLY A 42 2.08 -3.70 8.89
CA GLY A 42 2.77 -3.36 7.65
C GLY A 42 1.91 -2.62 6.63
N LEU A 43 2.60 -2.04 5.64
CA LEU A 43 2.01 -1.49 4.44
C LEU A 43 2.12 -2.51 3.30
N ASN A 44 1.02 -2.77 2.61
CA ASN A 44 1.00 -3.76 1.54
C ASN A 44 0.73 -3.06 0.21
N ARG A 45 1.50 -3.40 -0.83
CA ARG A 45 1.26 -2.99 -2.21
C ARG A 45 0.90 -4.19 -3.06
N PHE A 46 -0.19 -4.10 -3.82
CA PHE A 46 -0.69 -5.15 -4.68
C PHE A 46 -0.65 -4.69 -6.14
N ASP A 47 -0.10 -5.54 -7.01
CA ASP A 47 0.03 -5.29 -8.45
C ASP A 47 -1.09 -5.92 -9.30
N GLY A 48 -2.09 -6.53 -8.65
CA GLY A 48 -3.13 -7.31 -9.34
C GLY A 48 -2.93 -8.83 -9.27
N SER A 49 -1.73 -9.26 -8.86
CA SER A 49 -1.34 -10.67 -8.72
C SER A 49 -0.68 -10.99 -7.38
N THR A 50 0.25 -10.15 -6.90
CA THR A 50 1.06 -10.40 -5.70
C THR A 50 1.12 -9.20 -4.77
N PHE A 51 1.32 -9.46 -3.48
CA PHE A 51 1.56 -8.43 -2.46
C PHE A 51 3.04 -8.28 -2.16
N LYS A 52 3.51 -7.02 -2.12
CA LYS A 52 4.78 -6.61 -1.51
C LYS A 52 4.50 -5.97 -0.16
N VAL A 53 5.10 -6.50 0.90
CA VAL A 53 4.96 -5.97 2.26
C VAL A 53 6.14 -5.07 2.59
N PHE A 54 5.84 -3.87 3.08
CA PHE A 54 6.80 -2.94 3.63
C PHE A 54 6.62 -2.89 5.16
N LYS A 55 7.74 -3.01 5.87
CA LYS A 55 7.81 -2.96 7.33
C LYS A 55 8.86 -1.95 7.77
N THR A 56 8.84 -1.60 9.05
CA THR A 56 9.90 -0.87 9.71
C THR A 56 11.23 -1.59 9.53
N SER A 57 12.28 -0.82 9.28
CA SER A 57 13.65 -1.31 9.28
C SER A 57 14.40 -0.58 10.38
N ALA A 58 14.66 -1.27 11.49
CA ALA A 58 15.42 -0.69 12.60
C ALA A 58 16.76 -0.14 12.08
N GLY A 59 17.01 1.15 12.33
CA GLY A 59 18.26 1.82 11.96
C GLY A 59 18.38 2.27 10.50
N LYS A 60 17.34 2.13 9.66
CA LYS A 60 17.34 2.68 8.29
C LYS A 60 16.42 3.90 8.21
N SER A 61 16.98 5.04 7.78
CA SER A 61 16.21 6.28 7.58
C SER A 61 15.23 6.22 6.40
N ASN A 62 15.35 5.21 5.52
CA ASN A 62 14.56 5.08 4.29
C ASN A 62 13.46 4.01 4.37
N GLY A 63 12.88 3.81 5.56
CA GLY A 63 11.82 2.83 5.83
C GLY A 63 10.56 3.44 6.42
N LEU A 64 9.54 2.60 6.65
CA LEU A 64 8.37 3.02 7.41
C LEU A 64 8.76 3.34 8.86
N SER A 65 8.14 4.38 9.42
CA SER A 65 8.29 4.79 10.81
C SER A 65 7.72 3.77 11.80
N SER A 66 6.60 3.12 11.47
CA SER A 66 5.98 2.06 12.29
C SER A 66 5.32 0.99 11.41
N ASN A 67 5.21 -0.24 11.92
CA ASN A 67 4.43 -1.31 11.26
C ASN A 67 2.93 -1.08 11.41
N PHE A 68 2.52 -0.32 12.43
CA PHE A 68 1.11 0.02 12.61
C PHE A 68 0.73 1.17 11.68
N VAL A 69 0.19 0.85 10.51
CA VAL A 69 -0.16 1.83 9.47
C VAL A 69 -1.63 2.21 9.60
N GLN A 70 -1.90 3.52 9.68
CA GLN A 70 -3.24 4.06 9.96
C GLN A 70 -3.94 4.53 8.69
N LYS A 71 -3.30 5.40 7.90
CA LYS A 71 -3.84 5.97 6.67
C LYS A 71 -2.80 6.04 5.57
N ILE A 72 -3.27 5.91 4.34
CA ILE A 72 -2.46 6.06 3.13
C ILE A 72 -3.15 7.08 2.24
N PHE A 73 -2.37 7.97 1.66
CA PHE A 73 -2.84 8.98 0.74
C PHE A 73 -1.91 9.07 -0.46
N SER A 74 -2.46 8.94 -1.68
CA SER A 74 -1.70 9.23 -2.90
C SER A 74 -1.96 10.67 -3.33
N ASP A 75 -0.89 11.45 -3.51
CA ASP A 75 -1.00 12.84 -3.96
C ASP A 75 -0.98 12.96 -5.50
N ARG A 76 -1.27 14.15 -6.00
CA ARG A 76 -1.31 14.44 -7.44
C ARG A 76 0.07 14.39 -8.12
N ALA A 77 1.16 14.43 -7.33
CA ALA A 77 2.52 14.29 -7.84
C ALA A 77 2.96 12.82 -7.89
N GLY A 78 2.08 11.88 -7.54
CA GLY A 78 2.34 10.44 -7.57
C GLY A 78 3.05 9.91 -6.33
N ASN A 79 3.24 10.72 -5.29
CA ASN A 79 3.82 10.23 -4.04
C ASN A 79 2.76 9.47 -3.23
N VAL A 80 3.24 8.58 -2.37
CA VAL A 80 2.39 7.87 -1.40
C VAL A 80 2.79 8.28 0.01
N TRP A 81 1.87 8.93 0.71
CA TRP A 81 2.01 9.36 2.08
C TRP A 81 1.42 8.30 3.02
N VAL A 82 2.16 7.95 4.05
CA VAL A 82 1.82 6.86 4.96
C VAL A 82 1.92 7.36 6.39
N SER A 83 0.77 7.48 7.05
CA SER A 83 0.74 7.75 8.49
C SER A 83 0.78 6.44 9.26
N SER A 84 1.65 6.39 10.24
CA SER A 84 1.85 5.24 11.13
C SER A 84 1.66 5.68 12.58
N ARG A 85 1.79 4.77 13.54
CA ARG A 85 1.78 5.13 14.97
C ARG A 85 2.91 6.12 15.33
N ASP A 86 4.05 5.99 14.68
CA ASP A 86 5.29 6.66 15.09
C ASP A 86 5.65 7.85 14.17
N GLY A 87 4.74 8.22 13.25
CA GLY A 87 4.90 9.42 12.43
C GLY A 87 4.40 9.27 11.00
N LEU A 88 4.91 10.14 10.12
CA LEU A 88 4.58 10.21 8.70
C LEU A 88 5.80 9.77 7.88
N SER A 89 5.58 8.87 6.93
CA SER A 89 6.58 8.44 5.95
C SER A 89 6.09 8.77 4.55
N LYS A 90 6.98 9.18 3.65
CA LYS A 90 6.63 9.46 2.25
C LYS A 90 7.39 8.53 1.32
N LEU A 91 6.68 7.78 0.49
CA LEU A 91 7.28 7.09 -0.65
C LEU A 91 7.37 8.05 -1.83
N ASP A 92 8.60 8.38 -2.23
CA ASP A 92 8.84 9.27 -3.36
C ASP A 92 8.50 8.59 -4.70
N ALA A 93 7.75 9.29 -5.54
CA ALA A 93 7.24 8.78 -6.81
C ALA A 93 8.35 8.41 -7.80
N LYS A 94 9.48 9.13 -7.76
CA LYS A 94 10.58 8.95 -8.73
C LYS A 94 11.49 7.82 -8.31
N SER A 95 11.90 7.83 -7.05
CA SER A 95 12.93 6.94 -6.54
C SER A 95 12.36 5.64 -5.94
N ARG A 96 11.08 5.64 -5.56
CA ARG A 96 10.39 4.53 -4.87
C ARG A 96 11.06 4.13 -3.56
N TRP A 97 11.71 5.08 -2.91
CA TRP A 97 12.23 4.96 -1.55
C TRP A 97 11.38 5.77 -0.57
N PHE A 98 11.31 5.31 0.67
CA PHE A 98 10.75 6.13 1.74
C PHE A 98 11.76 7.23 2.11
N ILE A 99 11.24 8.43 2.28
CA ILE A 99 11.94 9.63 2.76
C ILE A 99 11.18 10.26 3.92
#